data_AF-I4Z748-F1
#
_entry.id   AF-I4Z748-F1
#
_cell.length_a   1.000
_cell.length_b   1.000
_cell.length_c   1.000
_cell.angle_alpha   90.00
_cell.angle_beta   90.00
_cell.angle_gamma   90.00
#
_symmetry.space_group_name_H-M   'P 1'
#
loop_
_entity.id
_entity.type
_entity.pdbx_description
1 polymer ?
#
loop_
_entity_poly.entity_id
_entity_poly.type
_entity_poly.pdbx_seq_one_letter_code
_entity_poly.pdbx_strand_id
1 'polypeptide(L)'
;MRLEKISKERVASAIVYGFFHSFFSGEMDALYPDRRKFDPKEIKNCVSDCYEQLNTYFITAVFPLFIRLNYNDLDAVIADMEKRHFSNNTSPKLLLRYACGSKAVYDAVKTEYKQHLYYLLEGKFQTPAEYLEVCRPYKGDEEIAVIDAIRAMARVQMQAYAMGIKLSKGEIKTLHQATIYRLMIQGMIVLLHEENIVFEEENLEMMFRKACLNSDNFEVLMNEMNQAFEDLAQ
;
A
#
# COMPACT_ATOMS: atom_id res chain seq x y z
N MET A 1 -25.49 4.77 -2.19
CA MET A 1 -24.84 6.09 -2.38
C MET A 1 -23.46 5.82 -2.94
N ARG A 2 -23.07 6.42 -4.06
CA ARG A 2 -21.73 6.20 -4.66
C ARG A 2 -20.72 7.02 -3.85
N LEU A 3 -19.70 6.37 -3.29
CA LEU A 3 -18.58 7.07 -2.67
C LEU A 3 -17.71 7.64 -3.80
N GLU A 4 -17.76 8.96 -4.00
CA GLU A 4 -17.00 9.63 -5.08
C GLU A 4 -15.68 10.22 -4.58
N LYS A 5 -15.66 10.62 -3.31
CA LYS A 5 -14.51 11.24 -2.66
C LYS A 5 -14.17 10.52 -1.36
N ILE A 6 -12.90 10.63 -0.99
CA ILE A 6 -12.34 10.00 0.21
C ILE A 6 -11.25 10.90 0.80
N SER A 7 -11.17 10.97 2.13
CA SER A 7 -10.16 11.77 2.84
C SER A 7 -8.74 11.33 2.47
N LYS A 8 -7.85 12.30 2.28
CA LYS A 8 -6.43 12.04 1.99
C LYS A 8 -5.73 11.27 3.11
N GLU A 9 -6.08 11.51 4.37
CA GLU A 9 -5.53 10.77 5.52
C GLU A 9 -5.93 9.30 5.50
N ARG A 10 -7.19 9.00 5.13
CA ARG A 10 -7.64 7.61 4.93
C ARG A 10 -6.83 6.93 3.83
N VAL A 11 -6.65 7.60 2.71
CA VAL A 11 -5.89 7.07 1.58
C VAL A 11 -4.43 6.84 1.97
N ALA A 12 -3.82 7.80 2.66
CA ALA A 12 -2.44 7.71 3.08
C ALA A 12 -2.22 6.57 4.07
N SER A 13 -3.10 6.43 5.06
CA SER A 13 -3.12 5.29 5.99
C SER A 13 -3.24 3.95 5.24
N ALA A 14 -4.21 3.84 4.33
CA ALA A 14 -4.42 2.63 3.57
C ALA A 14 -3.23 2.29 2.64
N ILE A 15 -2.55 3.29 2.06
CA ILE A 15 -1.32 3.08 1.28
C ILE A 15 -0.20 2.49 2.14
N VAL A 16 -0.06 2.92 3.40
CA VAL A 16 0.92 2.33 4.33
C VAL A 16 0.57 0.86 4.61
N TYR A 17 -0.69 0.58 4.92
CA TYR A 17 -1.18 -0.80 5.07
C TYR A 17 -0.84 -1.65 3.84
N GLY A 18 -1.18 -1.14 2.65
CA GLY A 18 -0.92 -1.80 1.37
C GLY A 18 0.56 -2.11 1.17
N PHE A 19 1.44 -1.13 1.44
CA PHE A 19 2.89 -1.32 1.33
C PHE A 19 3.38 -2.47 2.22
N PHE A 20 3.12 -2.42 3.53
CA PHE A 20 3.68 -3.40 4.47
C PHE A 20 3.18 -4.81 4.18
N HIS A 21 1.89 -4.94 3.92
CA HIS A 21 1.28 -6.23 3.60
C HIS A 21 1.84 -6.81 2.32
N SER A 22 1.96 -6.00 1.27
CA SER A 22 2.47 -6.45 -0.02
C SER A 22 3.96 -6.75 0.01
N PHE A 23 4.78 -5.86 0.59
CA PHE A 23 6.23 -6.02 0.65
C PHE A 23 6.62 -7.34 1.31
N PHE A 24 6.16 -7.54 2.54
CA PHE A 24 6.50 -8.75 3.28
C PHE A 24 5.78 -9.98 2.72
N SER A 25 4.59 -9.87 2.14
CA SER A 25 4.00 -11.04 1.43
C SER A 25 4.86 -11.46 0.23
N GLY A 26 5.44 -10.52 -0.51
CA GLY A 26 6.32 -10.82 -1.63
C GLY A 26 7.62 -11.50 -1.20
N GLU A 27 8.24 -11.00 -0.13
CA GLU A 27 9.43 -11.62 0.45
C GLU A 27 9.14 -13.04 0.97
N MET A 28 8.02 -13.21 1.67
CA MET A 28 7.62 -14.50 2.24
C MET A 28 7.24 -15.52 1.16
N ASP A 29 6.50 -15.13 0.12
CA ASP A 29 6.17 -16.01 -1.01
C ASP A 29 7.44 -16.49 -1.73
N ALA A 30 8.46 -15.64 -1.83
CA ALA A 30 9.70 -15.98 -2.50
C ALA A 30 10.62 -16.88 -1.65
N LEU A 31 10.64 -16.69 -0.33
CA LEU A 31 11.38 -17.54 0.62
C LEU A 31 10.68 -18.88 0.90
N TYR A 32 9.35 -18.90 0.88
CA TYR A 32 8.53 -20.04 1.30
C TYR A 32 7.39 -20.36 0.29
N PRO A 33 7.73 -20.75 -0.96
CA PRO A 33 6.79 -20.98 -2.07
C PRO A 33 5.52 -21.76 -1.72
N ASP A 34 5.70 -22.85 -0.98
CA ASP A 34 4.67 -23.86 -0.75
C ASP A 34 3.89 -23.61 0.54
N ARG A 35 4.16 -22.49 1.23
CA ARG A 35 3.54 -22.17 2.51
C ARG A 35 2.48 -21.09 2.37
N ARG A 36 1.33 -21.36 3.00
CA ARG A 36 0.20 -20.43 3.11
C ARG A 36 0.09 -19.77 4.48
N LYS A 37 0.81 -20.32 5.47
CA LYS A 37 0.88 -19.82 6.85
C LYS A 37 2.34 -19.71 7.23
N PHE A 38 2.65 -18.64 7.94
CA PHE A 38 4.00 -18.31 8.33
C PHE A 38 4.09 -18.27 9.83
N ASP A 39 5.17 -18.84 10.36
CA ASP A 39 5.43 -18.79 11.79
C ASP A 39 5.84 -17.36 12.19
N PRO A 40 5.50 -16.89 13.40
CA PRO A 40 5.89 -15.56 13.87
C PRO A 40 7.40 -15.29 13.79
N LYS A 41 8.23 -16.34 13.90
CA LYS A 41 9.68 -16.25 13.74
C LYS A 41 10.09 -15.93 12.30
N GLU A 42 9.43 -16.50 11.30
CA GLU A 42 9.73 -16.28 9.89
C GLU A 42 9.42 -14.84 9.48
N ILE A 43 8.28 -14.31 9.95
CA ILE A 43 7.92 -12.89 9.75
C ILE A 43 8.97 -11.97 10.38
N LYS A 44 9.37 -12.25 11.63
CA LYS A 44 10.39 -11.43 12.33
C LYS A 44 11.75 -11.48 11.65
N ASN A 45 12.14 -12.61 11.09
CA ASN A 45 13.40 -12.74 10.36
C ASN A 45 13.40 -11.84 9.12
N CYS A 46 12.35 -11.87 8.30
CA CYS A 46 12.22 -10.98 7.14
C CYS A 46 12.29 -9.50 7.52
N VAL A 47 11.60 -9.12 8.62
CA VAL A 47 11.67 -7.75 9.14
C VAL A 47 13.09 -7.38 9.57
N SER A 48 13.78 -8.28 10.25
CA SER A 48 15.18 -8.08 10.68
C SER A 48 16.12 -7.93 9.49
N ASP A 49 15.95 -8.74 8.46
CA ASP A 49 16.84 -8.79 7.29
C ASP A 49 16.76 -7.51 6.44
N CYS A 50 15.59 -6.85 6.42
CA CYS A 50 15.38 -5.61 5.67
C CYS A 50 15.33 -4.34 6.53
N TYR A 51 15.49 -4.45 7.85
CA TYR A 51 15.18 -3.36 8.80
C TYR A 51 15.89 -2.03 8.48
N GLU A 52 17.17 -2.08 8.15
CA GLU A 52 17.98 -0.88 7.85
C GLU A 52 17.55 -0.20 6.55
N GLN A 53 17.01 -0.95 5.59
CA GLN A 53 16.66 -0.49 4.25
C GLN A 53 15.15 -0.29 4.06
N LEU A 54 14.33 -0.75 4.99
CA LEU A 54 12.87 -0.73 4.91
C LEU A 54 12.31 0.66 4.59
N ASN A 55 12.85 1.71 5.23
CA ASN A 55 12.43 3.08 4.99
C ASN A 55 12.76 3.55 3.55
N THR A 56 13.85 3.07 2.97
CA THR A 56 14.21 3.35 1.58
C THR A 56 13.19 2.70 0.64
N TYR A 57 12.88 1.40 0.82
CA TYR A 57 11.86 0.72 0.03
C TYR A 57 10.49 1.38 0.15
N PHE A 58 10.10 1.73 1.38
CA PHE A 58 8.86 2.44 1.65
C PHE A 58 8.78 3.73 0.84
N ILE A 59 9.80 4.58 0.93
CA ILE A 59 9.80 5.87 0.25
C ILE A 59 9.88 5.73 -1.26
N THR A 60 10.66 4.79 -1.78
CA THR A 60 10.67 4.50 -3.22
C THR A 60 9.28 4.14 -3.74
N ALA A 61 8.50 3.36 -2.99
CA ALA A 61 7.14 2.98 -3.40
C ALA A 61 6.13 4.12 -3.24
N VAL A 62 6.13 4.85 -2.12
CA VAL A 62 5.06 5.81 -1.80
C VAL A 62 5.30 7.23 -2.30
N PHE A 63 6.56 7.64 -2.49
CA PHE A 63 6.89 9.00 -2.91
C PHE A 63 6.19 9.42 -4.22
N PRO A 64 6.31 8.70 -5.35
CA PRO A 64 5.66 9.11 -6.60
C PRO A 64 4.14 9.13 -6.49
N LEU A 65 3.56 8.26 -5.66
CA LEU A 65 2.11 8.20 -5.43
C LEU A 65 1.64 9.44 -4.66
N PHE A 66 2.30 9.77 -3.55
CA PHE A 66 1.93 10.95 -2.77
C PHE A 66 2.14 12.26 -3.52
N ILE A 67 3.16 12.35 -4.40
CA ILE A 67 3.30 13.50 -5.29
C ILE A 67 2.06 13.64 -6.18
N ARG A 68 1.63 12.57 -6.85
CA ARG A 68 0.44 12.61 -7.72
C ARG A 68 -0.86 12.89 -6.96
N LEU A 69 -0.99 12.42 -5.73
CA LEU A 69 -2.21 12.59 -4.94
C LEU A 69 -2.33 13.97 -4.29
N ASN A 70 -1.20 14.62 -4.00
CA ASN A 70 -1.19 15.87 -3.22
C ASN A 70 -0.88 17.11 -4.06
N TYR A 71 -0.40 16.94 -5.28
CA TYR A 71 0.02 18.04 -6.14
C TYR A 71 -0.65 17.93 -7.52
N ASN A 72 -1.21 19.05 -7.97
CA ASN A 72 -1.91 19.13 -9.26
C ASN A 72 -0.98 19.46 -10.43
N ASP A 73 0.19 20.03 -10.14
CA ASP A 73 1.16 20.49 -11.14
C ASP A 73 2.52 19.83 -10.88
N LEU A 74 2.85 18.84 -11.70
CA LEU A 74 4.09 18.09 -11.58
C LEU A 74 5.31 18.89 -12.03
N ASP A 75 5.16 19.80 -12.98
CA ASP A 75 6.26 20.64 -13.45
C ASP A 75 6.66 21.65 -12.35
N ALA A 76 5.68 22.21 -11.65
CA ALA A 76 5.92 23.05 -10.48
C ALA A 76 6.60 22.27 -9.33
N VAL A 77 6.21 21.01 -9.12
CA VAL A 77 6.88 20.13 -8.14
C VAL A 77 8.33 19.89 -8.51
N ILE A 78 8.63 19.57 -9.77
CA ILE A 78 10.00 19.34 -10.25
C ILE A 78 10.84 20.61 -10.03
N ALA A 79 10.34 21.77 -10.44
CA ALA A 79 11.03 23.04 -10.26
C ALA A 79 11.27 23.38 -8.77
N ASP A 80 10.30 23.11 -7.90
CA ASP A 80 10.46 23.33 -6.46
C ASP A 80 11.43 22.33 -5.80
N MET A 81 11.44 21.08 -6.24
CA MET A 81 12.44 20.07 -5.80
C MET A 81 13.86 20.47 -6.21
N GLU A 82 14.06 20.96 -7.44
CA GLU A 82 15.34 21.48 -7.92
C GLU A 82 15.80 22.69 -7.11
N LYS A 83 14.90 23.64 -6.86
CA LYS A 83 15.16 24.82 -6.03
C LYS A 83 15.55 24.46 -4.60
N ARG A 84 15.01 23.36 -4.07
CA ARG A 84 15.35 22.82 -2.74
C ARG A 84 16.59 21.92 -2.74
N HIS A 85 17.23 21.74 -3.90
CA HIS A 85 18.39 20.87 -4.10
C HIS A 85 18.14 19.42 -3.65
N PHE A 86 16.93 18.91 -3.91
CA PHE A 86 16.64 17.49 -3.65
C PHE A 86 17.51 16.63 -4.56
N SER A 87 18.25 15.72 -3.94
CA SER A 87 19.17 14.76 -4.56
C SER A 87 19.02 13.37 -3.94
N ASN A 88 19.80 12.40 -4.41
CA ASN A 88 19.87 11.05 -3.83
C ASN A 88 20.35 11.03 -2.36
N ASN A 89 20.97 12.12 -1.88
CA ASN A 89 21.39 12.27 -0.48
C ASN A 89 20.32 12.94 0.40
N THR A 90 19.19 13.32 -0.17
CA THR A 90 18.09 13.94 0.59
C THR A 90 17.57 12.95 1.61
N SER A 91 17.44 13.39 2.87
CA SER A 91 16.96 12.49 3.91
C SER A 91 15.59 11.92 3.53
N PRO A 92 15.36 10.61 3.69
CA PRO A 92 14.09 10.00 3.32
C PRO A 92 12.90 10.65 4.06
N LYS A 93 13.12 11.06 5.32
CA LYS A 93 12.14 11.82 6.11
C LYS A 93 11.70 13.13 5.45
N LEU A 94 12.63 13.86 4.84
CA LEU A 94 12.33 15.13 4.17
C LEU A 94 11.55 14.90 2.86
N LEU A 95 11.93 13.88 2.09
CA LEU A 95 11.22 13.47 0.88
C LEU A 95 9.78 13.07 1.20
N LEU A 96 9.59 12.24 2.23
CA LEU A 96 8.26 11.81 2.65
C LEU A 96 7.41 13.00 3.12
N ARG A 97 7.98 13.88 3.96
CA ARG A 97 7.28 15.07 4.44
C ARG A 97 6.87 15.99 3.30
N TYR A 98 7.73 16.12 2.29
CA TYR A 98 7.42 16.86 1.08
C TYR A 98 6.26 16.21 0.34
N ALA A 99 6.39 14.94 -0.04
CA ALA A 99 5.38 14.23 -0.83
C ALA A 99 3.99 14.21 -0.15
N CYS A 100 3.91 14.14 1.18
CA CYS A 100 2.65 14.19 1.90
C CYS A 100 1.84 15.48 1.73
N GLY A 101 2.45 16.59 1.31
CA GLY A 101 1.78 17.87 1.02
C GLY A 101 1.19 18.62 2.23
N SER A 102 0.72 17.91 3.25
CA SER A 102 0.16 18.48 4.47
C SER A 102 0.61 17.73 5.73
N LYS A 103 0.53 18.42 6.88
CA LYS A 103 0.90 17.84 8.17
C LYS A 103 -0.02 16.69 8.57
N ALA A 104 -1.32 16.78 8.28
CA ALA A 104 -2.31 15.76 8.62
C ALA A 104 -2.00 14.44 7.92
N VAL A 105 -1.73 14.48 6.61
CA VAL A 105 -1.32 13.31 5.81
C VAL A 105 0.01 12.73 6.34
N TYR A 106 1.00 13.58 6.62
CA TYR A 106 2.28 13.11 7.16
C TYR A 106 2.15 12.43 8.53
N ASP A 107 1.34 12.99 9.43
CA ASP A 107 1.10 12.42 10.75
C ASP A 107 0.31 11.10 10.68
N ALA A 108 -0.63 10.98 9.73
CA ALA A 108 -1.32 9.72 9.43
C ALA A 108 -0.34 8.63 8.97
N VAL A 109 0.49 8.92 7.96
CA VAL A 109 1.53 7.99 7.45
C VAL A 109 2.47 7.56 8.57
N LYS A 110 2.95 8.50 9.38
CA LYS A 110 3.87 8.20 10.49
C LYS A 110 3.23 7.32 11.56
N THR A 111 1.96 7.54 11.86
CA THR A 111 1.21 6.74 12.84
C THR A 111 1.04 5.32 12.32
N GLU A 112 0.58 5.19 11.08
CA GLU A 112 0.30 3.89 10.47
C GLU A 112 1.58 3.08 10.22
N TYR A 113 2.67 3.73 9.82
CA TYR A 113 3.96 3.07 9.62
C TYR A 113 4.45 2.41 10.91
N LYS A 114 4.34 3.13 12.04
CA LYS A 114 4.72 2.58 13.34
C LYS A 114 3.82 1.41 13.74
N GLN A 115 2.52 1.55 13.54
CA GLN A 115 1.55 0.50 13.89
C GLN A 115 1.88 -0.80 13.16
N HIS A 116 2.08 -0.75 11.84
CA HIS A 116 2.43 -1.93 11.06
C HIS A 116 3.78 -2.53 11.43
N LEU A 117 4.78 -1.69 11.69
CA LEU A 117 6.07 -2.17 12.18
C LEU A 117 5.93 -2.90 13.52
N TYR A 118 5.08 -2.42 14.44
CA TYR A 118 4.83 -3.13 15.71
C TYR A 118 4.17 -4.50 15.49
N TYR A 119 3.14 -4.59 14.65
CA TYR A 119 2.50 -5.88 14.30
C TYR A 119 3.53 -6.88 13.77
N LEU A 120 4.40 -6.43 12.87
CA LEU A 120 5.43 -7.27 12.27
C LEU A 120 6.52 -7.70 13.26
N LEU A 121 6.91 -6.82 14.19
CA LEU A 121 7.83 -7.17 15.28
C LEU A 121 7.20 -8.13 16.30
N GLU A 122 5.87 -8.12 16.42
CA GLU A 122 5.11 -9.16 17.13
C GLU A 122 5.05 -10.49 16.35
N GLY A 123 5.34 -10.45 15.05
CA GLY A 123 5.38 -11.63 14.17
C GLY A 123 4.02 -11.93 13.54
N LYS A 124 3.21 -10.91 13.26
CA LYS A 124 1.92 -11.05 12.59
C LYS A 124 1.65 -9.88 11.64
N PHE A 125 0.75 -10.11 10.69
CA PHE A 125 0.15 -9.05 9.90
C PHE A 125 -1.13 -8.56 10.57
N GLN A 126 -1.42 -7.26 10.48
CA GLN A 126 -2.69 -6.71 10.96
C GLN A 126 -3.81 -7.10 10.01
N THR A 127 -4.89 -7.69 10.48
CA THR A 127 -6.03 -8.02 9.62
C THR A 127 -6.82 -6.77 9.21
N PRO A 128 -7.61 -6.79 8.11
CA PRO A 128 -8.49 -5.68 7.76
C PRO A 128 -9.48 -5.33 8.89
N ALA A 129 -9.96 -6.33 9.65
CA ALA A 129 -10.81 -6.11 10.80
C ALA A 129 -10.09 -5.33 11.90
N GLU A 130 -8.91 -5.79 12.32
CA GLU A 130 -8.09 -5.09 13.32
C GLU A 130 -7.70 -3.68 12.86
N TYR A 131 -7.43 -3.50 11.56
CA TYR A 131 -7.17 -2.18 10.99
C TYR A 131 -8.39 -1.26 11.13
N LEU A 132 -9.58 -1.71 10.75
CA LEU A 132 -10.80 -0.90 10.79
C LEU A 132 -11.28 -0.60 12.21
N GLU A 133 -11.01 -1.47 13.19
CA GLU A 133 -11.33 -1.22 14.61
C GLU A 133 -10.54 -0.05 15.23
N VAL A 134 -9.27 0.09 14.86
CA VAL A 134 -8.39 1.15 15.37
C VAL A 134 -8.30 2.35 14.43
N CYS A 135 -8.79 2.18 13.20
CA CYS A 135 -8.80 3.23 12.20
C CYS A 135 -9.65 4.40 12.71
N ARG A 136 -9.03 5.57 12.79
CA ARG A 136 -9.77 6.78 13.16
C ARG A 136 -10.79 7.08 12.06
N PRO A 137 -12.00 7.55 12.40
CA PRO A 137 -12.88 8.13 11.40
C PRO A 137 -12.16 9.35 10.79
N TYR A 138 -11.71 9.20 9.55
CA TYR A 138 -10.99 10.26 8.85
C TYR A 138 -12.00 11.28 8.33
N LYS A 139 -12.35 12.26 9.18
CA LYS A 139 -13.04 13.49 8.79
C LYS A 139 -12.00 14.54 8.36
N GLY A 140 -11.17 14.18 7.39
CA GLY A 140 -10.18 15.10 6.84
C GLY A 140 -10.88 16.20 6.03
N ASP A 141 -10.38 17.43 6.10
CA ASP A 141 -10.88 18.55 5.30
C ASP A 141 -10.44 18.44 3.83
N GLU A 142 -9.42 17.61 3.54
CA GLU A 142 -8.90 17.37 2.20
C GLU A 142 -9.37 16.01 1.66
N GLU A 143 -9.98 16.03 0.47
CA GLU A 143 -10.47 14.83 -0.20
C GLU A 143 -9.86 14.68 -1.60
N ILE A 144 -9.80 13.43 -2.05
CA ILE A 144 -9.44 13.07 -3.43
C ILE A 144 -10.53 12.18 -4.03
N ALA A 145 -10.51 12.04 -5.36
CA ALA A 145 -11.40 11.12 -6.04
C ALA A 145 -11.08 9.68 -5.64
N VAL A 146 -12.13 8.88 -5.39
CA VAL A 146 -11.99 7.46 -5.04
C VAL A 146 -11.24 6.69 -6.12
N ILE A 147 -11.43 7.04 -7.39
CA ILE A 147 -10.74 6.41 -8.52
C ILE A 147 -9.22 6.56 -8.39
N ASP A 148 -8.73 7.76 -8.04
CA ASP A 148 -7.29 7.99 -7.89
C ASP A 148 -6.72 7.29 -6.65
N ALA A 149 -7.52 7.18 -5.58
CA ALA A 149 -7.18 6.38 -4.40
C ALA A 149 -7.03 4.89 -4.73
N ILE A 150 -7.98 4.31 -5.49
CA ILE A 150 -7.93 2.91 -5.94
C ILE A 150 -6.68 2.67 -6.77
N ARG A 151 -6.38 3.57 -7.72
CA ARG A 151 -5.19 3.45 -8.56
C ARG A 151 -3.91 3.48 -7.73
N ALA A 152 -3.81 4.41 -6.78
CA ALA A 152 -2.66 4.50 -5.90
C ALA A 152 -2.48 3.25 -5.02
N MET A 153 -3.58 2.69 -4.50
CA MET A 153 -3.55 1.45 -3.73
C MET A 153 -3.06 0.27 -4.57
N ALA A 154 -3.62 0.07 -5.77
CA ALA A 154 -3.17 -0.99 -6.66
C ALA A 154 -1.67 -0.87 -6.99
N ARG A 155 -1.21 0.34 -7.31
CA ARG A 155 0.21 0.59 -7.61
C ARG A 155 1.13 0.32 -6.42
N VAL A 156 0.81 0.81 -5.22
CA VAL A 156 1.69 0.57 -4.06
C VAL A 156 1.76 -0.92 -3.76
N GLN A 157 0.64 -1.64 -3.85
CA GLN A 157 0.60 -3.06 -3.54
C GLN A 157 1.37 -3.89 -4.56
N MET A 158 1.25 -3.59 -5.85
CA MET A 158 2.00 -4.27 -6.91
C MET A 158 3.51 -4.00 -6.79
N GLN A 159 3.89 -2.73 -6.63
CA GLN A 159 5.29 -2.33 -6.53
C GLN A 159 5.96 -2.90 -5.28
N ALA A 160 5.32 -2.77 -4.12
CA ALA A 160 5.85 -3.27 -2.86
C ALA A 160 6.02 -4.80 -2.89
N TYR A 161 5.03 -5.52 -3.42
CA TYR A 161 5.11 -6.98 -3.56
C TYR A 161 6.28 -7.40 -4.46
N ALA A 162 6.46 -6.72 -5.61
CA ALA A 162 7.60 -6.97 -6.49
C ALA A 162 8.95 -6.62 -5.84
N MET A 163 9.01 -5.54 -5.04
CA MET A 163 10.21 -5.19 -4.26
C MET A 163 10.55 -6.28 -3.24
N GLY A 164 9.55 -6.83 -2.53
CA GLY A 164 9.73 -7.92 -1.58
C GLY A 164 10.30 -9.18 -2.23
N ILE A 165 9.76 -9.59 -3.37
CA ILE A 165 10.29 -10.71 -4.16
C ILE A 165 11.75 -10.45 -4.55
N LYS A 166 12.04 -9.26 -5.10
CA LYS A 166 13.39 -8.90 -5.58
C LYS A 166 14.41 -8.81 -4.45
N LEU A 167 14.01 -8.38 -3.27
CA LEU A 167 14.87 -8.36 -2.09
C LEU A 167 15.20 -9.76 -1.61
N SER A 168 14.21 -10.66 -1.67
CA SER A 168 14.39 -12.03 -1.19
C SER A 168 15.56 -12.71 -1.91
N LYS A 169 16.30 -13.53 -1.16
CA LYS A 169 17.30 -14.44 -1.74
C LYS A 169 16.66 -15.76 -2.21
N GLY A 170 15.33 -15.79 -2.32
CA GLY A 170 14.55 -16.96 -2.71
C GLY A 170 14.73 -17.33 -4.19
N GLU A 171 14.42 -18.57 -4.53
CA GLU A 171 14.53 -19.08 -5.90
C GLU A 171 13.38 -18.60 -6.79
N ILE A 172 12.24 -18.23 -6.20
CA ILE A 172 11.08 -17.73 -6.93
C ILE A 172 11.20 -16.24 -7.16
N LYS A 173 11.16 -15.86 -8.44
CA LYS A 173 11.18 -14.47 -8.90
C LYS A 173 9.91 -14.05 -9.63
N THR A 174 8.87 -14.88 -9.58
CA THR A 174 7.60 -14.68 -10.27
C THR A 174 6.51 -14.22 -9.31
N LEU A 175 5.53 -13.48 -9.84
CA LEU A 175 4.43 -12.94 -9.08
C LEU A 175 3.40 -14.04 -8.75
N HIS A 176 3.09 -14.26 -7.46
CA HIS A 176 2.08 -15.25 -7.06
C HIS A 176 0.66 -14.64 -7.10
N GLN A 177 -0.10 -14.98 -8.15
CA GLN A 177 -1.41 -14.37 -8.43
C GLN A 177 -2.40 -14.42 -7.26
N ALA A 178 -2.52 -15.56 -6.57
CA ALA A 178 -3.49 -15.65 -5.47
C ALA A 178 -3.14 -14.73 -4.29
N THR A 179 -1.85 -14.45 -4.09
CA THR A 179 -1.40 -13.54 -3.03
C THR A 179 -1.75 -12.11 -3.42
N ILE A 180 -1.49 -11.74 -4.67
CA ILE A 180 -1.88 -10.44 -5.23
C ILE A 180 -3.38 -10.23 -5.11
N TYR A 181 -4.22 -11.18 -5.52
CA TYR A 181 -5.67 -11.03 -5.40
C TYR A 181 -6.14 -10.87 -3.96
N ARG A 182 -5.59 -11.66 -3.03
CA ARG A 182 -5.87 -11.49 -1.59
C ARG A 182 -5.47 -10.09 -1.11
N LEU A 183 -4.28 -9.61 -1.49
CA LEU A 183 -3.79 -8.29 -1.10
C LEU A 183 -4.69 -7.19 -1.64
N MET A 184 -5.14 -7.27 -2.90
CA MET A 184 -6.00 -6.27 -3.52
C MET A 184 -7.37 -6.21 -2.85
N ILE A 185 -7.98 -7.36 -2.55
CA ILE A 185 -9.24 -7.41 -1.80
C ILE A 185 -9.06 -6.76 -0.43
N GLN A 186 -8.01 -7.12 0.31
CA GLN A 186 -7.71 -6.53 1.62
C GLN A 186 -7.49 -5.02 1.52
N GLY A 187 -6.74 -4.56 0.52
CA GLY A 187 -6.49 -3.16 0.20
C GLY A 187 -7.79 -2.40 -0.03
N MET A 188 -8.71 -2.95 -0.81
CA MET A 188 -10.00 -2.31 -1.08
C MET A 188 -10.89 -2.25 0.16
N ILE A 189 -10.88 -3.27 1.02
CA ILE A 189 -11.59 -3.25 2.30
C ILE A 189 -11.06 -2.10 3.17
N VAL A 190 -9.75 -2.05 3.41
CA VAL A 190 -9.13 -1.02 4.28
C VAL A 190 -9.13 0.38 3.65
N LEU A 191 -9.37 0.50 2.35
CA LEU A 191 -9.51 1.79 1.68
C LEU A 191 -10.96 2.27 1.77
N LEU A 192 -11.92 1.45 1.33
CA LEU A 192 -13.27 1.89 0.98
C LEU A 192 -14.34 1.63 2.05
N HIS A 193 -14.09 0.76 3.03
CA HIS A 193 -15.12 0.33 3.99
C HIS A 193 -14.86 0.87 5.39
N GLU A 194 -15.93 1.29 6.07
CA GLU A 194 -15.84 1.71 7.49
C GLU A 194 -15.83 0.50 8.44
N GLU A 195 -16.43 -0.61 8.02
CA GLU A 195 -16.52 -1.86 8.78
C GLU A 195 -15.97 -3.03 7.97
N ASN A 196 -15.51 -4.07 8.66
CA ASN A 196 -14.98 -5.24 7.98
C ASN A 196 -16.08 -6.00 7.23
N ILE A 197 -15.71 -6.60 6.10
CA ILE A 197 -16.63 -7.40 5.29
C ILE A 197 -16.39 -8.88 5.56
N VAL A 198 -17.48 -9.62 5.75
CA VAL A 198 -17.48 -11.09 5.68
C VAL A 198 -17.93 -11.52 4.29
N PHE A 199 -17.18 -12.42 3.66
CA PHE A 199 -17.56 -13.04 2.40
C PHE A 199 -18.35 -14.31 2.68
N GLU A 200 -19.57 -14.37 2.18
CA GLU A 200 -20.45 -15.55 2.31
C GLU A 200 -20.23 -16.55 1.17
N GLU A 201 -19.67 -16.08 0.05
CA GLU A 201 -19.44 -16.86 -1.17
C GLU A 201 -17.93 -16.97 -1.45
N GLU A 202 -17.49 -18.12 -1.98
CA GLU A 202 -16.11 -18.36 -2.42
C GLU A 202 -15.85 -17.89 -3.88
N ASN A 203 -16.77 -17.13 -4.48
CA ASN A 203 -16.60 -16.60 -5.83
C ASN A 203 -15.70 -15.35 -5.81
N LEU A 204 -14.50 -15.47 -6.40
CA LEU A 204 -13.49 -14.41 -6.40
C LEU A 204 -13.98 -13.09 -7.02
N GLU A 205 -14.72 -13.14 -8.13
CA GLU A 205 -15.25 -11.94 -8.78
C GLU A 205 -16.25 -11.23 -7.87
N MET A 206 -17.14 -11.98 -7.22
CA MET A 206 -18.11 -11.44 -6.26
C MET A 206 -17.41 -10.81 -5.04
N MET A 207 -16.33 -11.44 -4.55
CA MET A 207 -15.51 -10.87 -3.48
C MET A 207 -14.90 -9.53 -3.89
N PHE A 208 -14.34 -9.43 -5.09
CA PHE A 208 -13.80 -8.17 -5.62
C PHE A 208 -14.88 -7.10 -5.79
N ARG A 209 -16.03 -7.44 -6.39
CA ARG A 209 -17.14 -6.48 -6.57
C ARG A 209 -17.64 -5.95 -5.22
N LYS A 210 -17.74 -6.81 -4.21
CA LYS A 210 -18.13 -6.44 -2.84
C LYS A 210 -17.07 -5.52 -2.19
N ALA A 211 -15.78 -5.86 -2.33
CA ALA A 211 -14.68 -5.05 -1.80
C ALA A 211 -14.60 -3.68 -2.49
N CYS A 212 -14.87 -3.60 -3.80
CA CYS A 212 -14.81 -2.35 -4.58
C CYS A 212 -16.08 -1.47 -4.48
N LEU A 213 -17.11 -1.90 -3.75
CA LEU A 213 -18.44 -1.26 -3.62
C LEU A 213 -19.31 -1.25 -4.89
N ASN A 214 -18.72 -1.17 -6.08
CA ASN A 214 -19.45 -1.13 -7.36
C ASN A 214 -18.58 -1.59 -8.54
N SER A 215 -19.22 -1.80 -9.71
CA SER A 215 -18.58 -2.26 -10.93
C SER A 215 -17.52 -1.29 -11.48
N ASP A 216 -17.78 0.01 -11.47
CA ASP A 216 -16.84 1.00 -12.01
C ASP A 216 -15.50 0.98 -11.23
N ASN A 217 -15.58 0.93 -9.90
CA ASN A 217 -14.42 0.82 -9.03
C ASN A 217 -13.66 -0.50 -9.24
N PHE A 218 -14.39 -1.59 -9.46
CA PHE A 218 -13.80 -2.89 -9.79
C PHE A 218 -13.04 -2.84 -11.12
N GLU A 219 -13.61 -2.25 -12.17
CA GLU A 219 -12.95 -2.10 -13.46
C GLU A 219 -11.69 -1.23 -13.36
N VAL A 220 -11.74 -0.13 -12.59
CA VAL A 220 -10.57 0.71 -12.33
C VAL A 220 -9.45 -0.09 -11.65
N LEU A 221 -9.78 -0.88 -10.63
CA LEU A 221 -8.82 -1.73 -9.94
C LEU A 221 -8.15 -2.72 -10.89
N MET A 222 -8.96 -3.46 -11.67
CA MET A 222 -8.44 -4.48 -12.59
C MET A 222 -7.56 -3.87 -13.69
N ASN A 223 -7.97 -2.73 -14.26
CA ASN A 223 -7.18 -2.03 -15.26
C ASN A 223 -5.85 -1.54 -14.69
N GLU A 224 -5.86 -0.99 -13.48
CA GLU A 224 -4.63 -0.51 -12.85
C GLU A 224 -3.68 -1.66 -12.48
N MET A 225 -4.22 -2.79 -12.01
CA MET A 225 -3.44 -3.99 -11.72
C MET A 225 -2.73 -4.51 -12.99
N ASN A 226 -3.44 -4.57 -14.12
CA ASN A 226 -2.87 -5.00 -15.39
C ASN A 226 -1.76 -4.06 -15.85
N GLN A 227 -2.01 -2.75 -15.81
CA GLN A 227 -0.99 -1.76 -16.17
C GLN A 227 0.24 -1.85 -15.26
N ALA A 228 0.03 -1.95 -13.94
CA ALA A 228 1.13 -2.08 -13.00
C ALA A 228 1.94 -3.38 -13.20
N PHE A 229 1.28 -4.47 -13.61
CA PHE A 229 1.95 -5.71 -13.98
C PHE A 229 2.82 -5.53 -15.23
N GLU A 230 2.31 -4.89 -16.27
CA GLU A 230 3.07 -4.57 -17.49
C GLU A 230 4.27 -3.67 -17.20
N ASP A 231 4.09 -2.64 -16.39
CA ASP A 231 5.16 -1.72 -15.97
C ASP A 231 6.28 -2.44 -15.20
N LEU A 232 5.95 -3.50 -14.46
CA LEU A 232 6.91 -4.31 -13.68
C LEU A 232 7.63 -5.37 -14.51
N ALA A 233 7.09 -5.74 -15.67
CA ALA A 233 7.67 -6.72 -16.58
C ALA A 233 8.73 -6.11 -17.53
N GLN A 234 8.83 -4.79 -17.58
CA GLN A 234 9.86 -4.02 -18.30
C GLN A 234 11.15 -3.91 -17.48
#